data_AF-A0A2S8GI97-F1
#
_entry.id   AF-A0A2S8GI97-F1
#
_cell.length_a   1.000
_cell.length_b   1.000
_cell.length_c   1.000
_cell.angle_alpha   90.00
_cell.angle_beta   90.00
_cell.angle_gamma   90.00
#
_symmetry.space_group_name_H-M   'P 1'
#
loop_
_entity.id
_entity.type
_entity.pdbx_description
1 polymer ?
#
loop_
_entity_poly.entity_id
_entity_poly.type
_entity_poly.pdbx_seq_one_letter_code
_entity_poly.pdbx_strand_id
1 'polypeptide(L)'
;MLRNERSRSAFTLVELLVVIAIIGVLIALLLPAVQQAREAARRMSCSNNLKQMGLAVHNYHDTYGKIVAGAFPQSASAPRQRGVSWIVRLMPFMEQSNAFDGFVMAGDSTMQDGNSPNAAFINGLQVAGLNCPSSPLPTVRDWSSPREGQIAIQMVNYVGVSGSYYTGGTTSELSTFTRNDDYTGGNVFNGAITHVYVPGGSDQEVPGGLASLSQTAFKSMLDGTSNTMMISEQGDYQYDGSGNKVDRRSCGYHGGAWSNGAGTGWWTQNLSVLRYPIGTSGGDGNGATYQVNIPFSSTHPGGVLGAYVDGSVHFVTETADFAILTALCDRQDGAVVDTP
;
A
#
# COMPACT_ATOMS: atom_id res chain seq x y z
N MET A 1 -12.70 -67.24 -38.58
CA MET A 1 -12.53 -66.15 -37.60
C MET A 1 -11.86 -66.71 -36.35
N LEU A 2 -10.53 -66.56 -36.22
CA LEU A 2 -9.82 -66.99 -35.01
C LEU A 2 -9.89 -65.83 -34.01
N ARG A 3 -10.63 -66.04 -32.91
CA ARG A 3 -10.78 -65.09 -31.81
C ARG A 3 -9.50 -65.14 -30.98
N ASN A 4 -8.67 -64.11 -31.09
CA ASN A 4 -7.44 -63.98 -30.32
C ASN A 4 -7.83 -63.68 -28.86
N GLU A 5 -7.92 -64.73 -28.02
CA GLU A 5 -8.15 -64.57 -26.59
C GLU A 5 -6.90 -63.97 -25.93
N ARG A 6 -6.85 -62.63 -25.92
CA ARG A 6 -5.89 -61.91 -25.09
C ARG A 6 -6.23 -62.20 -23.63
N SER A 7 -5.41 -63.05 -23.00
CA SER A 7 -5.35 -63.18 -21.53
C SER A 7 -5.24 -61.78 -20.92
N ARG A 8 -6.28 -61.34 -20.22
CA ARG A 8 -6.25 -60.08 -19.46
C ARG A 8 -5.58 -60.41 -18.14
N SER A 9 -4.36 -59.89 -17.93
CA SER A 9 -3.69 -59.98 -16.64
C SER A 9 -4.54 -59.27 -15.58
N ALA A 10 -5.05 -60.02 -14.59
CA ALA A 10 -5.69 -59.44 -13.43
C ALA A 10 -4.63 -58.82 -12.51
N PHE A 11 -4.83 -57.57 -12.12
CA PHE A 11 -3.92 -56.83 -11.24
C PHE A 11 -4.03 -57.36 -9.81
N THR A 12 -2.91 -57.61 -9.14
CA THR A 12 -2.93 -58.06 -7.74
C THR A 12 -3.16 -56.88 -6.79
N LEU A 13 -3.81 -57.13 -5.65
CA LEU A 13 -4.06 -56.10 -4.63
C LEU A 13 -2.74 -55.45 -4.15
N VAL A 14 -1.66 -56.24 -4.09
CA VAL A 14 -0.33 -55.77 -3.68
C VAL A 14 0.25 -54.79 -4.70
N GLU A 15 0.16 -55.08 -6.00
CA GLU A 15 0.64 -54.16 -7.04
C GLU A 15 -0.09 -52.81 -6.98
N LEU A 16 -1.41 -52.82 -6.73
CA LEU A 16 -2.18 -51.59 -6.58
C LEU A 16 -1.73 -50.80 -5.35
N LEU A 17 -1.51 -51.50 -4.23
CA LEU A 17 -1.09 -50.90 -2.97
C LEU A 17 0.31 -50.26 -3.06
N VAL A 18 1.24 -50.90 -3.77
CA VAL A 18 2.58 -50.34 -4.00
C VAL A 18 2.51 -49.08 -4.87
N VAL A 19 1.70 -49.08 -5.93
CA VAL A 19 1.57 -47.92 -6.81
C VAL A 19 0.98 -46.71 -6.07
N ILE A 20 -0.08 -46.92 -5.29
CA ILE A 20 -0.65 -45.81 -4.49
C ILE A 20 0.33 -45.34 -3.41
N ALA A 21 1.14 -46.22 -2.82
CA ALA A 21 2.16 -45.84 -1.85
C ALA A 21 3.25 -44.96 -2.49
N ILE A 22 3.72 -45.33 -3.69
CA ILE A 22 4.71 -44.53 -4.44
C ILE A 22 4.12 -43.18 -4.83
N ILE A 23 2.91 -43.14 -5.40
CA ILE A 23 2.23 -41.88 -5.76
C ILE A 23 2.03 -41.02 -4.50
N GLY A 24 1.62 -41.62 -3.38
CA GLY A 24 1.45 -40.93 -2.11
C GLY A 24 2.75 -40.27 -1.61
N VAL A 25 3.88 -41.00 -1.66
CA VAL A 25 5.19 -40.45 -1.30
C VAL A 25 5.62 -39.34 -2.26
N LEU A 26 5.43 -39.51 -3.57
CA LEU A 26 5.77 -38.49 -4.55
C LEU A 26 4.95 -37.21 -4.35
N ILE A 27 3.63 -37.31 -4.13
CA ILE A 27 2.77 -36.16 -3.87
C ILE A 27 3.14 -35.49 -2.54
N ALA A 28 3.43 -36.27 -1.50
CA ALA A 28 3.83 -35.72 -0.19
C ALA A 28 5.12 -34.90 -0.28
N LEU A 29 6.06 -35.30 -1.14
CA LEU A 29 7.31 -34.55 -1.38
C LEU A 29 7.12 -33.37 -2.34
N LEU A 30 6.21 -33.47 -3.31
CA LEU A 30 6.00 -32.43 -4.33
C LEU A 30 5.07 -31.30 -3.85
N LEU A 31 4.07 -31.58 -3.01
CA LEU A 31 3.09 -30.57 -2.60
C LEU A 31 3.73 -29.38 -1.87
N PRO A 32 4.61 -29.56 -0.86
CA PRO A 32 5.29 -28.44 -0.22
C PRO A 32 6.12 -27.61 -1.21
N ALA A 33 6.84 -28.28 -2.11
CA ALA A 33 7.67 -27.63 -3.12
C ALA A 33 6.86 -26.80 -4.11
N VAL A 34 5.72 -27.31 -4.58
CA VAL A 34 4.82 -26.57 -5.49
C VAL A 34 4.22 -25.35 -4.80
N GLN A 35 3.89 -25.43 -3.50
CA GLN A 35 3.39 -24.27 -2.77
C GLN A 35 4.45 -23.19 -2.57
N GLN A 36 5.68 -23.58 -2.22
CA GLN A 36 6.81 -22.65 -2.12
C GLN A 36 7.10 -21.96 -3.46
N ALA A 37 7.11 -22.72 -4.55
CA ALA A 37 7.31 -22.17 -5.90
C ALA A 37 6.20 -21.17 -6.29
N ARG A 38 4.93 -21.48 -5.96
CA ARG A 38 3.80 -20.57 -6.20
C ARG A 38 3.92 -19.27 -5.41
N GLU A 39 4.32 -19.35 -4.15
CA GLU A 39 4.49 -18.15 -3.32
C GLU A 39 5.67 -17.30 -3.79
N ALA A 40 6.79 -17.92 -4.16
CA ALA A 40 7.91 -17.21 -4.78
C ALA A 40 7.47 -16.47 -6.05
N ALA A 41 6.65 -17.11 -6.90
CA ALA A 41 6.09 -16.46 -8.09
C ALA A 41 5.18 -15.28 -7.75
N ARG A 42 4.29 -15.41 -6.77
CA ARG A 42 3.42 -14.29 -6.33
C ARG A 42 4.23 -13.14 -5.75
N ARG A 43 5.27 -13.43 -4.96
CA ARG A 43 6.20 -12.43 -4.44
C ARG A 43 6.97 -11.72 -5.54
N MET A 44 7.41 -12.44 -6.58
CA MET A 44 8.00 -11.80 -7.76
C MET A 44 7.02 -10.86 -8.46
N SER A 45 5.73 -11.24 -8.57
CA SER A 45 4.70 -10.35 -9.10
C SER A 45 4.52 -9.08 -8.25
N CYS A 46 4.44 -9.20 -6.92
CA CYS A 46 4.29 -8.01 -6.05
C CYS A 46 5.56 -7.14 -6.05
N SER A 47 6.75 -7.74 -6.15
CA SER A 47 8.02 -7.02 -6.34
C SER A 47 8.05 -6.27 -7.68
N ASN A 48 7.57 -6.88 -8.75
CA ASN A 48 7.45 -6.22 -10.06
C ASN A 48 6.45 -5.05 -10.02
N ASN A 49 5.30 -5.20 -9.35
CA ASN A 49 4.34 -4.10 -9.18
C ASN A 49 4.97 -2.90 -8.47
N LEU A 50 5.69 -3.14 -7.37
CA LEU A 50 6.44 -2.11 -6.64
C LEU A 50 7.54 -1.50 -7.50
N LYS A 51 8.23 -2.29 -8.32
CA LYS A 51 9.24 -1.79 -9.25
C LYS A 51 8.61 -0.87 -10.30
N GLN A 52 7.45 -1.22 -10.85
CA GLN A 52 6.72 -0.36 -11.79
C GLN A 52 6.28 0.95 -11.12
N MET A 53 5.77 0.90 -9.89
CA MET A 53 5.43 2.12 -9.13
C MET A 53 6.68 2.98 -8.85
N GLY A 54 7.81 2.37 -8.51
CA GLY A 54 9.05 3.10 -8.26
C GLY A 54 9.62 3.76 -9.52
N LEU A 55 9.60 3.06 -10.66
CA LEU A 55 9.95 3.66 -11.95
C LEU A 55 8.99 4.79 -12.33
N ALA A 56 7.70 4.64 -12.05
CA ALA A 56 6.72 5.68 -12.27
C ALA A 56 7.00 6.93 -11.42
N VAL A 57 7.44 6.78 -10.17
CA VAL A 57 7.88 7.90 -9.32
C VAL A 57 9.10 8.60 -9.91
N HIS A 58 10.08 7.85 -10.44
CA HIS A 58 11.25 8.43 -11.12
C HIS A 58 10.85 9.23 -12.36
N ASN A 59 10.02 8.66 -13.23
CA ASN A 59 9.54 9.36 -14.44
C ASN A 59 8.70 10.60 -14.10
N TYR A 60 7.88 10.51 -13.04
CA TYR A 60 7.15 11.67 -12.50
C TYR A 60 8.13 12.74 -12.00
N HIS A 61 9.17 12.34 -11.25
CA HIS A 61 10.20 13.25 -10.77
C HIS A 61 10.98 13.91 -11.92
N ASP A 62 11.32 13.17 -12.97
CA ASP A 62 12.01 13.73 -14.15
C ASP A 62 11.16 14.77 -14.89
N THR A 63 9.84 14.57 -14.90
CA THR A 63 8.89 15.49 -15.55
C THR A 63 8.60 16.74 -14.70
N TYR A 64 8.41 16.58 -13.39
CA TYR A 64 7.91 17.63 -12.49
C TYR A 64 8.96 18.18 -11.50
N GLY A 65 10.17 17.60 -11.47
CA GLY A 65 11.27 17.94 -10.56
C GLY A 65 11.00 17.61 -9.09
N LYS A 66 9.99 16.78 -8.83
CA LYS A 66 9.42 16.52 -7.50
C LYS A 66 8.83 15.11 -7.45
N ILE A 67 8.88 14.47 -6.28
CA ILE A 67 8.14 13.24 -6.01
C ILE A 67 6.65 13.55 -5.90
N VAL A 68 5.82 12.58 -6.27
CA VAL A 68 4.38 12.67 -6.15
C VAL A 68 3.98 12.90 -4.68
N ALA A 69 3.02 13.79 -4.45
CA ALA A 69 2.46 13.94 -3.13
C ALA A 69 1.26 13.01 -2.91
N GLY A 70 1.06 12.61 -1.65
CA GLY A 70 0.02 11.66 -1.25
C GLY A 70 -1.39 12.03 -1.67
N ALA A 71 -1.69 13.33 -1.71
CA ALA A 71 -2.93 13.86 -2.23
C ALA A 71 -2.72 15.28 -2.76
N PHE A 72 -3.53 15.66 -3.74
CA PHE A 72 -3.53 17.01 -4.30
C PHE A 72 -4.92 17.59 -4.23
N PRO A 73 -5.14 18.74 -3.58
CA PRO A 73 -6.45 19.38 -3.58
C PRO A 73 -6.85 19.74 -5.01
N GLN A 74 -8.12 19.55 -5.37
CA GLN A 74 -8.64 19.92 -6.70
C GLN A 74 -9.28 21.32 -6.71
N SER A 75 -9.15 22.06 -5.61
CA SER A 75 -9.49 23.48 -5.51
C SER A 75 -8.74 24.15 -4.38
N ALA A 76 -8.34 25.40 -4.62
CA ALA A 76 -7.72 26.27 -3.63
C ALA A 76 -8.74 27.06 -2.79
N SER A 77 -10.02 27.09 -3.19
CA SER A 77 -11.04 27.99 -2.64
C SER A 77 -12.13 27.28 -1.83
N ALA A 78 -12.19 25.95 -1.87
CA ALA A 78 -13.20 25.16 -1.16
C ALA A 78 -12.52 24.15 -0.22
N PRO A 79 -12.72 24.24 1.12
CA PRO A 79 -12.00 23.45 2.12
C PRO A 79 -12.28 21.94 2.10
N ARG A 80 -13.07 21.45 1.14
CA ARG A 80 -13.52 20.04 1.04
C ARG A 80 -13.55 19.46 -0.37
N GLN A 81 -12.99 20.15 -1.37
CA GLN A 81 -12.81 19.55 -2.71
C GLN A 81 -11.56 18.66 -2.71
N ARG A 82 -11.74 17.49 -2.11
CA ARG A 82 -10.73 16.47 -1.88
C ARG A 82 -10.34 15.84 -3.20
N GLY A 83 -9.04 15.81 -3.45
CA GLY A 83 -8.55 15.35 -4.73
C GLY A 83 -8.16 13.91 -4.75
N VAL A 84 -7.21 13.60 -5.62
CA VAL A 84 -6.88 12.24 -6.02
C VAL A 84 -5.72 11.68 -5.21
N SER A 85 -5.68 10.36 -5.08
CA SER A 85 -4.51 9.64 -4.60
C SER A 85 -3.27 9.99 -5.41
N TRP A 86 -2.10 9.88 -4.79
CA TRP A 86 -0.82 9.87 -5.49
C TRP A 86 -0.79 8.83 -6.62
N ILE A 87 -1.51 7.70 -6.48
CA ILE A 87 -1.56 6.62 -7.46
C ILE A 87 -2.11 7.12 -8.81
N VAL A 88 -3.17 7.95 -8.81
CA VAL A 88 -3.76 8.46 -10.07
C VAL A 88 -2.73 9.23 -10.87
N ARG A 89 -1.88 10.02 -10.20
CA ARG A 89 -0.86 10.84 -10.88
C ARG A 89 0.32 10.03 -11.42
N LEU A 90 0.53 8.83 -10.90
CA LEU A 90 1.53 7.91 -11.43
C LEU A 90 1.01 7.10 -12.61
N MET A 91 -0.30 7.02 -12.85
CA MET A 91 -0.91 6.18 -13.90
C MET A 91 -0.31 6.39 -15.30
N PRO A 92 -0.06 7.62 -15.79
CA PRO A 92 0.59 7.82 -17.09
C PRO A 92 1.98 7.20 -17.19
N PHE A 93 2.66 7.06 -16.05
CA PHE A 93 4.01 6.50 -15.94
C PHE A 93 4.02 5.01 -15.56
N MET A 94 2.84 4.40 -15.39
CA MET A 94 2.63 2.99 -15.06
C MET A 94 1.97 2.21 -16.22
N GLU A 95 1.99 2.75 -17.44
CA GLU A 95 1.25 2.21 -18.59
C GLU A 95 -0.27 2.13 -18.36
N GLN A 96 -0.82 3.03 -17.54
CA GLN A 96 -2.25 3.13 -17.22
C GLN A 96 -2.88 4.43 -17.76
N SER A 97 -2.42 4.92 -18.92
CA SER A 97 -2.89 6.19 -19.51
C SER A 97 -4.40 6.21 -19.73
N ASN A 98 -5.02 5.09 -20.14
CA ASN A 98 -6.48 5.01 -20.30
C ASN A 98 -7.24 5.28 -18.99
N ALA A 99 -6.71 4.82 -17.85
CA ALA A 99 -7.31 5.07 -16.54
C ALA A 99 -7.14 6.53 -16.11
N PHE A 100 -6.03 7.16 -16.50
CA PHE A 100 -5.76 8.57 -16.26
C PHE A 100 -6.62 9.50 -17.12
N ASP A 101 -6.70 9.25 -18.43
CA ASP A 101 -7.39 10.11 -19.40
C ASP A 101 -8.90 10.15 -19.17
N GLY A 102 -9.47 9.06 -18.65
CA GLY A 102 -10.88 9.02 -18.24
C GLY A 102 -11.16 9.73 -16.91
N PHE A 103 -10.13 10.12 -16.16
CA PHE A 103 -10.25 10.74 -14.86
C PHE A 103 -10.28 12.27 -14.95
N VAL A 104 -11.35 12.87 -14.45
CA VAL A 104 -11.50 14.33 -14.35
C VAL A 104 -10.77 14.83 -13.11
N MET A 105 -9.69 15.60 -13.31
CA MET A 105 -8.89 16.24 -12.25
C MET A 105 -9.56 17.53 -11.72
N ALA A 106 -10.82 17.43 -11.32
CA ALA A 106 -11.60 18.53 -10.74
C ALA A 106 -12.70 17.99 -9.82
N GLY A 107 -13.20 18.83 -8.91
CA GLY A 107 -14.33 18.48 -8.05
C GLY A 107 -13.95 17.66 -6.80
N ASP A 108 -14.92 16.91 -6.28
CA ASP A 108 -14.74 16.06 -5.09
C ASP A 108 -14.56 14.59 -5.52
N SER A 109 -13.32 14.10 -5.50
CA SER A 109 -13.05 12.69 -5.82
C SER A 109 -13.60 11.76 -4.74
N THR A 110 -13.71 12.23 -3.50
CA THR A 110 -14.15 11.43 -2.35
C THR A 110 -15.65 11.29 -2.24
N MET A 111 -16.47 11.88 -3.13
CA MET A 111 -17.92 11.63 -3.17
C MET A 111 -18.69 11.92 -1.86
N GLN A 112 -18.06 12.61 -0.92
CA GLN A 112 -18.50 12.73 0.47
C GLN A 112 -19.17 14.09 0.70
N ASP A 113 -18.64 15.16 0.11
CA ASP A 113 -19.16 16.52 0.27
C ASP A 113 -19.91 16.99 -0.99
N GLY A 114 -19.54 16.48 -2.17
CA GLY A 114 -20.14 16.85 -3.45
C GLY A 114 -20.35 15.67 -4.40
N ASN A 115 -20.97 15.97 -5.54
CA ASN A 115 -21.02 15.03 -6.66
C ASN A 115 -19.62 14.84 -7.24
N SER A 116 -19.23 13.60 -7.48
CA SER A 116 -17.94 13.28 -8.06
C SER A 116 -18.10 13.15 -9.58
N PRO A 117 -17.36 13.93 -10.40
CA PRO A 117 -17.39 13.76 -11.84
C PRO A 117 -16.84 12.39 -12.28
N ASN A 118 -16.14 11.70 -11.38
CA ASN A 118 -15.50 10.41 -11.65
C ASN A 118 -16.32 9.21 -11.16
N ALA A 119 -17.42 9.43 -10.43
CA ALA A 119 -18.26 8.39 -9.82
C ALA A 119 -18.61 7.25 -10.79
N ALA A 120 -19.15 7.60 -11.95
CA ALA A 120 -19.56 6.65 -12.97
C ALA A 120 -18.36 5.95 -13.64
N PHE A 121 -17.25 6.67 -13.83
CA PHE A 121 -16.04 6.15 -14.47
C PHE A 121 -15.33 5.11 -13.59
N ILE A 122 -15.21 5.38 -12.29
CA ILE A 122 -14.49 4.49 -11.36
C ILE A 122 -15.32 3.27 -10.95
N ASN A 123 -16.63 3.26 -11.23
CA ASN A 123 -17.53 2.17 -10.84
C ASN A 123 -17.18 0.87 -11.57
N GLY A 124 -16.58 -0.08 -10.86
CA GLY A 124 -16.13 -1.37 -11.39
C GLY A 124 -14.81 -1.31 -12.15
N LEU A 125 -14.15 -0.15 -12.24
CA LEU A 125 -12.86 -0.01 -12.90
C LEU A 125 -11.75 -0.65 -12.05
N GLN A 126 -11.05 -1.62 -12.64
CA GLN A 126 -9.89 -2.27 -12.02
C GLN A 126 -8.63 -2.01 -12.84
N VAL A 127 -7.69 -1.32 -12.22
CA VAL A 127 -6.38 -0.99 -12.75
C VAL A 127 -5.40 -2.11 -12.39
N ALA A 128 -4.69 -2.63 -13.39
CA ALA A 128 -3.72 -3.70 -13.20
C ALA A 128 -2.51 -3.22 -12.37
N GLY A 129 -1.92 -4.14 -11.60
CA GLY A 129 -0.71 -3.87 -10.82
C GLY A 129 -0.91 -3.18 -9.46
N LEU A 130 -2.16 -2.89 -9.07
CA LEU A 130 -2.46 -2.26 -7.76
C LEU A 130 -2.82 -3.26 -6.65
N ASN A 131 -3.05 -4.52 -7.00
CA ASN A 131 -3.38 -5.59 -6.06
C ASN A 131 -2.28 -6.65 -6.03
N CYS A 132 -1.94 -7.13 -4.83
CA CYS A 132 -0.98 -8.22 -4.67
C CYS A 132 -1.72 -9.57 -4.81
N PRO A 133 -1.28 -10.50 -5.70
CA PRO A 133 -1.95 -11.79 -5.87
C PRO A 133 -1.98 -12.70 -4.65
N SER A 134 -1.14 -12.43 -3.64
CA SER A 134 -1.17 -13.16 -2.35
C SER A 134 -2.15 -12.55 -1.34
N SER A 135 -2.67 -11.34 -1.57
CA SER A 135 -3.57 -10.65 -0.63
C SER A 135 -4.92 -11.37 -0.51
N PRO A 136 -5.36 -11.74 0.71
CA PRO A 136 -6.70 -12.27 0.95
C PRO A 136 -7.78 -11.18 1.02
N LEU A 137 -7.39 -9.90 1.03
CA LEU A 137 -8.32 -8.78 1.09
C LEU A 137 -9.15 -8.65 -0.19
N PRO A 138 -10.41 -8.17 -0.09
CA PRO A 138 -11.21 -7.88 -1.27
C PRO A 138 -10.55 -6.79 -2.13
N THR A 139 -10.47 -7.05 -3.44
CA THR A 139 -9.93 -6.11 -4.43
C THR A 139 -10.90 -4.98 -4.74
N VAL A 140 -12.19 -5.15 -4.45
CA VAL A 140 -13.25 -4.19 -4.69
C VAL A 140 -14.10 -4.06 -3.43
N ARG A 141 -14.53 -2.83 -3.13
CA ARG A 141 -15.46 -2.54 -2.05
C ARG A 141 -16.63 -1.72 -2.58
N ASP A 142 -17.84 -2.10 -2.20
CA ASP A 142 -19.03 -1.30 -2.47
C ASP A 142 -19.08 -0.11 -1.53
N TRP A 143 -19.21 1.07 -2.11
CA TRP A 143 -19.30 2.33 -1.40
C TRP A 143 -20.65 2.97 -1.69
N SER A 144 -21.45 3.15 -0.63
CA SER A 144 -22.64 4.00 -0.65
C SER A 144 -22.30 5.49 -0.52
N SER A 145 -22.51 6.26 -1.59
CA SER A 145 -22.51 7.72 -1.56
C SER A 145 -23.96 8.23 -1.50
N PRO A 146 -24.29 9.20 -0.62
CA PRO A 146 -25.62 9.81 -0.58
C PRO A 146 -26.05 10.46 -1.91
N ARG A 147 -25.10 10.82 -2.78
CA ARG A 147 -25.35 11.54 -4.03
C ARG A 147 -25.28 10.64 -5.26
N GLU A 148 -24.45 9.59 -5.21
CA GLU A 148 -24.12 8.77 -6.38
C GLU A 148 -24.63 7.32 -6.27
N GLY A 149 -25.22 6.94 -5.13
CA GLY A 149 -25.68 5.57 -4.88
C GLY A 149 -24.53 4.63 -4.53
N GLN A 150 -24.70 3.33 -4.82
CA GLN A 150 -23.67 2.32 -4.58
C GLN A 150 -22.70 2.22 -5.77
N ILE A 151 -21.41 2.28 -5.46
CA ILE A 151 -20.33 2.26 -6.44
C ILE A 151 -19.27 1.26 -6.00
N ALA A 152 -18.87 0.38 -6.91
CA ALA A 152 -17.82 -0.61 -6.69
C ALA A 152 -16.46 0.04 -6.95
N ILE A 153 -15.65 0.24 -5.91
CA ILE A 153 -14.35 0.92 -6.02
C ILE A 153 -13.23 -0.08 -5.75
N GLN A 154 -12.24 -0.12 -6.64
CA GLN A 154 -11.06 -0.94 -6.45
C GLN A 154 -10.20 -0.40 -5.30
N MET A 155 -9.86 -1.30 -4.40
CA MET A 155 -8.98 -1.06 -3.27
C MET A 155 -7.55 -1.53 -3.61
N VAL A 156 -6.53 -0.91 -3.04
CA VAL A 156 -5.11 -1.20 -3.34
C VAL A 156 -4.44 -1.98 -2.21
N ASN A 157 -3.31 -2.64 -2.51
CA ASN A 157 -2.48 -3.34 -1.52
C ASN A 157 -1.11 -2.69 -1.31
N TYR A 158 -0.91 -1.49 -1.87
CA TYR A 158 0.33 -0.73 -1.78
C TYR A 158 0.04 0.64 -1.20
N VAL A 159 0.89 1.08 -0.28
CA VAL A 159 0.70 2.31 0.49
C VAL A 159 1.95 3.17 0.41
N GLY A 160 1.78 4.48 0.25
CA GLY A 160 2.88 5.43 0.33
C GLY A 160 3.35 5.60 1.77
N VAL A 161 4.66 5.79 1.96
CA VAL A 161 5.26 5.99 3.28
C VAL A 161 5.41 7.49 3.53
N SER A 162 4.66 8.00 4.50
CA SER A 162 4.65 9.44 4.86
C SER A 162 5.59 9.78 6.01
N GLY A 163 6.20 8.78 6.65
CA GLY A 163 7.14 8.94 7.76
C GLY A 163 6.92 7.89 8.84
N SER A 164 7.63 8.04 9.94
CA SER A 164 7.44 7.27 11.17
C SER A 164 6.97 8.15 12.34
N TYR A 165 6.15 7.57 13.22
CA TYR A 165 5.59 8.26 14.39
C TYR A 165 6.67 8.68 15.39
N TYR A 166 7.72 7.87 15.48
CA TYR A 166 8.90 8.17 16.28
C TYR A 166 9.94 8.89 15.42
N THR A 167 10.90 9.57 16.04
CA THR A 167 12.08 10.03 15.31
C THR A 167 12.81 8.82 14.73
N GLY A 168 13.21 8.88 13.45
CA GLY A 168 13.95 7.81 12.80
C GLY A 168 15.17 7.34 13.63
N GLY A 169 15.34 6.03 13.73
CA GLY A 169 16.36 5.41 14.59
C GLY A 169 15.93 5.27 16.06
N THR A 170 14.72 5.67 16.44
CA THR A 170 14.20 5.55 17.80
C THR A 170 12.81 4.89 17.85
N THR A 171 12.39 4.48 19.04
CA THR A 171 11.06 3.90 19.29
C THR A 171 10.33 4.56 20.47
N SER A 172 10.89 5.64 21.01
CA SER A 172 10.40 6.31 22.23
C SER A 172 10.34 7.83 22.11
N GLU A 173 11.08 8.43 21.18
CA GLU A 173 11.05 9.86 20.94
C GLU A 173 10.07 10.15 19.82
N LEU A 174 9.08 11.01 20.07
CA LEU A 174 8.10 11.39 19.05
C LEU A 174 8.78 12.22 17.96
N SER A 175 8.44 11.94 16.69
CA SER A 175 8.93 12.74 15.58
C SER A 175 8.49 14.20 15.75
N THR A 176 9.37 15.15 15.43
CA THR A 176 9.08 16.59 15.47
C THR A 176 8.06 17.01 14.40
N PHE A 177 7.77 16.12 13.45
CA PHE A 177 6.76 16.26 12.42
C PHE A 177 5.44 15.55 12.81
N THR A 178 5.31 15.05 14.05
CA THR A 178 4.07 14.47 14.55
C THR A 178 3.00 15.52 14.79
N ARG A 179 1.79 15.19 14.34
CA ARG A 179 0.57 15.84 14.81
C ARG A 179 -0.44 14.79 15.21
N ASN A 180 -0.77 14.78 16.49
CA ASN A 180 -1.92 14.06 17.00
C ASN A 180 -3.16 14.90 16.74
N ASP A 181 -3.97 14.49 15.76
CA ASP A 181 -5.36 14.90 15.66
C ASP A 181 -6.27 13.70 15.94
N ASP A 182 -7.48 13.96 16.41
CA ASP A 182 -8.43 12.94 16.84
C ASP A 182 -8.89 12.00 15.71
N TYR A 183 -8.65 12.38 14.44
CA TYR A 183 -9.14 11.64 13.27
C TYR A 183 -8.10 10.69 12.70
N THR A 184 -6.84 11.11 12.63
CA THR A 184 -5.76 10.40 11.91
C THR A 184 -4.87 9.58 12.84
N GLY A 185 -4.96 9.82 14.16
CA GLY A 185 -4.31 9.03 15.19
C GLY A 185 -2.82 9.33 15.40
N GLY A 186 -2.28 10.36 14.74
CA GLY A 186 -0.85 10.69 14.80
C GLY A 186 -0.19 10.70 13.42
N ASN A 187 -0.45 11.74 12.64
CA ASN A 187 0.15 11.95 11.33
C ASN A 187 1.61 12.39 11.44
N VAL A 188 2.44 11.97 10.48
CA VAL A 188 3.81 12.45 10.28
C VAL A 188 4.06 12.66 8.79
N PHE A 189 4.78 13.75 8.47
CA PHE A 189 5.12 14.15 7.09
C PHE A 189 6.63 14.26 6.89
N ASN A 190 7.36 13.23 7.33
CA ASN A 190 8.82 13.14 7.24
C ASN A 190 9.33 12.03 6.29
N GLY A 191 8.44 11.36 5.57
CA GLY A 191 8.79 10.32 4.60
C GLY A 191 8.92 10.85 3.17
N ALA A 192 8.96 9.92 2.22
CA ALA A 192 9.12 10.25 0.81
C ALA A 192 7.82 10.77 0.18
N ILE A 193 6.69 10.10 0.39
CA ILE A 193 5.39 10.49 -0.18
C ILE A 193 4.58 11.17 0.92
N THR A 194 4.60 12.50 0.96
CA THR A 194 3.92 13.30 1.98
C THR A 194 2.69 14.02 1.44
N HIS A 195 1.86 14.52 2.34
CA HIS A 195 0.75 15.42 2.00
C HIS A 195 1.28 16.79 1.48
N VAL A 196 0.45 17.52 0.70
CA VAL A 196 0.79 18.85 0.17
C VAL A 196 0.19 19.95 1.04
N TYR A 197 1.02 20.91 1.45
CA TYR A 197 0.52 22.13 2.07
C TYR A 197 -0.33 22.98 1.12
N VAL A 198 -1.46 23.48 1.64
CA VAL A 198 -2.32 24.44 0.96
C VAL A 198 -2.38 25.75 1.77
N PRO A 199 -1.80 26.85 1.27
CA PRO A 199 -1.92 28.16 1.91
C PRO A 199 -3.39 28.57 2.07
N GLY A 200 -3.80 28.94 3.29
CA GLY A 200 -5.19 29.30 3.60
C GLY A 200 -6.13 28.12 3.93
N GLY A 201 -5.61 26.88 3.99
CA GLY A 201 -6.31 25.76 4.61
C GLY A 201 -6.58 26.02 6.11
N SER A 202 -7.56 25.33 6.70
CA SER A 202 -8.07 25.58 8.05
C SER A 202 -7.05 25.35 9.19
N ASP A 203 -5.86 24.82 8.93
CA ASP A 203 -5.10 24.11 9.95
C ASP A 203 -3.61 24.52 10.03
N GLN A 204 -3.31 25.70 10.57
CA GLN A 204 -1.97 26.34 10.68
C GLN A 204 -1.02 25.76 11.78
N GLU A 205 -1.29 24.59 12.36
CA GLU A 205 -0.69 24.18 13.66
C GLU A 205 0.59 23.30 13.59
N VAL A 206 1.54 23.58 12.70
CA VAL A 206 2.90 22.98 12.80
C VAL A 206 3.89 24.05 13.28
N PRO A 207 4.61 23.85 14.41
CA PRO A 207 5.75 24.70 14.78
C PRO A 207 6.81 24.71 13.66
N GLY A 208 7.05 25.86 13.04
CA GLY A 208 7.90 25.99 11.83
C GLY A 208 7.14 26.11 10.50
N GLY A 209 5.83 25.86 10.51
CA GLY A 209 4.87 26.15 9.44
C GLY A 209 4.83 25.13 8.29
N LEU A 210 3.63 24.69 7.89
CA LEU A 210 3.42 23.86 6.69
C LEU A 210 3.88 24.53 5.38
N ALA A 211 4.14 25.84 5.35
CA ALA A 211 4.72 26.53 4.19
C ALA A 211 6.06 25.93 3.73
N SER A 212 6.70 25.12 4.59
CA SER A 212 7.90 24.34 4.30
C SER A 212 7.64 22.94 3.70
N LEU A 213 6.39 22.43 3.76
CA LEU A 213 5.99 21.14 3.18
C LEU A 213 5.65 21.32 1.69
N SER A 214 6.62 21.77 0.91
CA SER A 214 6.60 21.55 -0.54
C SER A 214 6.74 20.06 -0.81
N GLN A 215 6.05 19.55 -1.83
CA GLN A 215 6.35 18.26 -2.45
C GLN A 215 7.85 17.94 -2.39
N THR A 216 8.15 16.76 -1.87
CA THR A 216 9.52 16.26 -1.72
C THR A 216 10.16 16.10 -3.10
N ALA A 217 11.48 16.05 -3.13
CA ALA A 217 12.25 15.70 -4.33
C ALA A 217 13.38 14.75 -3.90
N PHE A 218 14.14 14.17 -4.84
CA PHE A 218 15.26 13.30 -4.46
C PHE A 218 16.28 13.99 -3.56
N LYS A 219 16.51 15.29 -3.74
CA LYS A 219 17.34 16.11 -2.84
C LYS A 219 16.83 16.23 -1.40
N SER A 220 15.58 15.88 -1.14
CA SER A 220 14.97 15.90 0.19
C SER A 220 15.27 14.63 1.01
N MET A 221 15.86 13.60 0.38
CA MET A 221 16.28 12.36 1.06
C MET A 221 17.70 12.53 1.59
N LEU A 222 17.84 13.20 2.73
CA LEU A 222 19.13 13.51 3.34
C LEU A 222 19.85 12.25 3.83
N ASP A 223 19.09 11.22 4.23
CA ASP A 223 19.64 9.93 4.69
C ASP A 223 20.02 8.99 3.52
N GLY A 224 19.77 9.44 2.29
CA GLY A 224 20.09 8.74 1.04
C GLY A 224 18.88 8.06 0.41
N THR A 225 18.79 8.12 -0.93
CA THR A 225 17.66 7.56 -1.68
C THR A 225 17.54 6.04 -1.59
N SER A 226 18.63 5.33 -1.31
CA SER A 226 18.66 3.88 -1.09
C SER A 226 18.23 3.48 0.33
N ASN A 227 18.16 4.44 1.26
CA ASN A 227 17.83 4.19 2.67
C ASN A 227 16.45 4.72 3.05
N THR A 228 15.76 5.42 2.16
CA THR A 228 14.39 5.90 2.40
C THR A 228 13.39 5.03 1.61
N MET A 229 12.52 4.35 2.35
CA MET A 229 11.38 3.63 1.81
C MET A 229 10.29 4.62 1.39
N MET A 230 9.75 4.46 0.18
CA MET A 230 8.69 5.31 -0.37
C MET A 230 7.33 4.62 -0.45
N ILE A 231 7.30 3.32 -0.72
CA ILE A 231 6.06 2.56 -0.90
C ILE A 231 6.25 1.19 -0.23
N SER A 232 5.27 0.76 0.55
CA SER A 232 5.25 -0.56 1.19
C SER A 232 4.00 -1.34 0.83
N GLU A 233 4.04 -2.65 0.99
CA GLU A 233 2.86 -3.49 1.01
C GLU A 233 1.99 -3.25 2.26
N GLN A 234 0.68 -3.32 2.01
CA GLN A 234 -0.37 -3.37 3.02
C GLN A 234 -1.53 -4.21 2.48
N GLY A 235 -1.31 -5.52 2.49
CA GLY A 235 -2.08 -6.50 1.74
C GLY A 235 -2.75 -7.59 2.57
N ASP A 236 -2.61 -7.61 3.89
CA ASP A 236 -3.20 -8.64 4.74
C ASP A 236 -4.23 -8.10 5.74
N TYR A 237 -5.13 -8.98 6.18
CA TYR A 237 -6.04 -8.72 7.28
C TYR A 237 -5.26 -8.41 8.55
N GLN A 238 -5.77 -7.44 9.31
CA GLN A 238 -5.34 -7.23 10.68
C GLN A 238 -6.34 -7.90 11.63
N TYR A 239 -5.96 -8.03 12.89
CA TYR A 239 -6.83 -8.59 13.91
C TYR A 239 -7.22 -7.50 14.91
N ASP A 240 -8.52 -7.39 15.20
CA ASP A 240 -9.01 -6.50 16.26
C ASP A 240 -8.72 -7.09 17.66
N GLY A 241 -9.01 -6.34 18.72
CA GLY A 241 -8.80 -6.80 20.10
C GLY A 241 -9.66 -8.02 20.50
N SER A 242 -10.64 -8.41 19.68
CA SER A 242 -11.45 -9.63 19.84
C SER A 242 -10.96 -10.79 18.97
N GLY A 243 -9.88 -10.60 18.20
CA GLY A 243 -9.32 -11.61 17.30
C GLY A 243 -10.06 -11.75 15.97
N ASN A 244 -10.97 -10.83 15.61
CA ASN A 244 -11.65 -10.87 14.32
C ASN A 244 -10.77 -10.27 13.23
N LYS A 245 -10.85 -10.85 12.03
CA LYS A 245 -10.22 -10.28 10.83
C LYS A 245 -10.88 -8.96 10.44
N VAL A 246 -10.06 -7.94 10.25
CA VAL A 246 -10.48 -6.60 9.85
C VAL A 246 -9.64 -6.12 8.65
N ASP A 247 -10.32 -5.64 7.62
CA ASP A 247 -9.67 -4.95 6.48
C ASP A 247 -9.41 -3.50 6.88
N ARG A 248 -8.14 -3.20 7.15
CA ARG A 248 -7.70 -1.95 7.76
C ARG A 248 -6.63 -1.26 6.94
N ARG A 249 -6.74 -1.33 5.61
CA ARG A 249 -5.89 -0.52 4.72
C ARG A 249 -5.97 0.96 5.08
N SER A 250 -4.84 1.65 4.93
CA SER A 250 -4.61 2.98 5.47
C SER A 250 -5.68 3.95 5.02
N CYS A 251 -6.24 4.65 6.00
CA CYS A 251 -7.46 5.44 5.87
C CYS A 251 -8.67 4.59 5.37
N GLY A 252 -9.10 3.63 6.19
CA GLY A 252 -10.14 2.64 5.86
C GLY A 252 -11.50 3.20 5.45
N TYR A 253 -11.83 4.47 5.75
CA TYR A 253 -12.97 5.18 5.19
C TYR A 253 -12.47 5.92 3.94
N HIS A 254 -12.72 5.35 2.76
CA HIS A 254 -12.40 5.91 1.44
C HIS A 254 -10.94 5.83 0.96
N GLY A 255 -9.95 5.79 1.87
CA GLY A 255 -8.54 5.92 1.53
C GLY A 255 -7.75 4.65 1.22
N GLY A 256 -8.41 3.50 1.10
CA GLY A 256 -7.85 2.30 0.46
C GLY A 256 -8.04 2.28 -1.07
N ALA A 257 -8.80 3.22 -1.63
CA ALA A 257 -9.06 3.30 -3.06
C ALA A 257 -7.94 4.02 -3.80
N TRP A 258 -7.58 3.59 -5.00
CA TRP A 258 -6.63 4.35 -5.83
C TRP A 258 -7.22 5.66 -6.36
N SER A 259 -8.54 5.74 -6.51
CA SER A 259 -9.24 6.85 -7.16
C SER A 259 -9.48 8.03 -6.24
N ASN A 260 -9.28 7.85 -4.93
CA ASN A 260 -9.64 8.82 -3.91
C ASN A 260 -8.40 9.29 -3.18
N GLY A 261 -8.35 10.59 -2.91
CA GLY A 261 -7.29 11.23 -2.15
C GLY A 261 -7.87 12.14 -1.08
N ALA A 262 -6.99 12.93 -0.47
CA ALA A 262 -7.37 13.91 0.54
C ALA A 262 -7.51 15.34 -0.01
N GLY A 263 -8.08 16.21 0.82
CA GLY A 263 -8.27 17.63 0.54
C GLY A 263 -7.19 18.52 1.17
N THR A 264 -7.54 19.80 1.34
CA THR A 264 -6.63 20.85 1.85
C THR A 264 -6.33 20.77 3.35
N GLY A 265 -6.94 19.81 4.07
CA GLY A 265 -6.66 19.52 5.49
C GLY A 265 -5.81 18.26 5.66
N TRP A 266 -5.54 17.87 6.90
CA TRP A 266 -4.61 16.78 7.27
C TRP A 266 -5.10 15.36 7.02
N TRP A 267 -6.24 15.21 6.36
CA TRP A 267 -6.67 13.90 5.93
C TRP A 267 -5.64 13.33 4.97
N THR A 268 -5.36 12.03 5.03
CA THR A 268 -4.51 11.36 4.04
C THR A 268 -5.16 10.08 3.61
N GLN A 269 -4.95 9.69 2.35
CA GLN A 269 -5.46 8.45 1.77
C GLN A 269 -4.30 7.75 1.05
N ASN A 270 -4.29 6.42 1.08
CA ASN A 270 -3.20 5.57 0.58
C ASN A 270 -1.81 5.97 1.10
N LEU A 271 -1.72 6.59 2.28
CA LEU A 271 -0.48 6.89 2.98
C LEU A 271 -0.50 6.22 4.33
N SER A 272 0.62 5.65 4.76
CA SER A 272 0.79 5.14 6.11
C SER A 272 1.94 5.85 6.82
N VAL A 273 1.78 5.99 8.13
CA VAL A 273 2.80 6.46 9.05
C VAL A 273 3.20 5.29 9.93
N LEU A 274 4.46 4.89 9.88
CA LEU A 274 4.93 3.75 10.65
C LEU A 274 4.91 4.09 12.15
N ARG A 275 3.99 3.48 12.89
CA ARG A 275 3.91 3.60 14.36
C ARG A 275 4.15 2.30 15.10
N TYR A 276 3.96 1.17 14.43
CA TYR A 276 4.11 -0.15 15.01
C TYR A 276 4.94 -1.05 14.09
N PRO A 277 5.57 -2.10 14.63
CA PRO A 277 6.24 -3.12 13.84
C PRO A 277 5.34 -3.75 12.78
N ILE A 278 5.96 -4.30 11.73
CA ILE A 278 5.28 -5.04 10.65
C ILE A 278 4.37 -6.13 11.25
N GLY A 279 3.16 -6.26 10.71
CA GLY A 279 2.20 -7.29 11.13
C GLY A 279 1.56 -7.08 12.51
N THR A 280 1.85 -5.98 13.21
CA THR A 280 1.20 -5.68 14.50
C THR A 280 -0.31 -5.64 14.32
N SER A 281 -1.04 -6.36 15.19
CA SER A 281 -2.50 -6.38 15.23
C SER A 281 -2.98 -5.81 16.57
N GLY A 282 -4.08 -5.06 16.55
CA GLY A 282 -4.59 -4.34 17.71
C GLY A 282 -3.66 -3.18 18.15
N GLY A 283 -4.13 -1.95 18.00
CA GLY A 283 -3.42 -0.75 18.44
C GLY A 283 -4.19 0.53 18.08
N ASP A 284 -3.86 1.64 18.74
CA ASP A 284 -4.52 2.94 18.52
C ASP A 284 -4.44 3.42 17.08
N GLY A 285 -3.48 2.97 16.27
CA GLY A 285 -3.40 3.32 14.84
C GLY A 285 -4.30 2.50 13.91
N ASN A 286 -4.88 1.41 14.42
CA ASN A 286 -5.79 0.48 13.75
C ASN A 286 -7.19 0.49 14.41
N GLY A 287 -7.42 1.37 15.37
CA GLY A 287 -8.67 1.44 16.13
C GLY A 287 -9.81 2.05 15.33
N ALA A 288 -9.52 3.07 14.51
CA ALA A 288 -10.53 3.91 13.86
C ALA A 288 -10.37 3.99 12.32
N THR A 289 -11.47 4.37 11.66
CA THR A 289 -11.63 4.30 10.20
C THR A 289 -10.76 5.30 9.43
N TYR A 290 -10.29 6.38 10.06
CA TYR A 290 -9.55 7.46 9.41
C TYR A 290 -8.05 7.48 9.74
N GLN A 291 -7.60 6.51 10.54
CA GLN A 291 -6.23 6.48 11.00
C GLN A 291 -5.28 6.05 9.91
N VAL A 292 -4.07 6.58 10.01
CA VAL A 292 -3.01 6.40 9.02
C VAL A 292 -1.87 5.56 9.58
N ASN A 293 -1.89 5.27 10.87
CA ASN A 293 -0.85 4.52 11.56
C ASN A 293 -1.06 3.01 11.41
N ILE A 294 -1.44 2.58 10.21
CA ILE A 294 -1.71 1.18 9.91
C ILE A 294 -0.38 0.48 9.64
N PRO A 295 -0.05 -0.58 10.41
CA PRO A 295 1.17 -1.35 10.20
C PRO A 295 1.30 -1.85 8.76
N PHE A 296 2.53 -1.93 8.26
CA PHE A 296 2.79 -2.64 7.02
C PHE A 296 2.45 -4.12 7.22
N SER A 297 1.83 -4.72 6.22
CA SER A 297 1.39 -6.11 6.26
C SER A 297 1.41 -6.73 4.87
N SER A 298 1.78 -8.00 4.81
CA SER A 298 1.76 -8.79 3.58
C SER A 298 1.50 -10.25 3.93
N THR A 299 0.92 -10.98 2.99
CA THR A 299 0.71 -12.43 3.11
C THR A 299 1.98 -13.20 2.69
N HIS A 300 3.00 -12.50 2.21
CA HIS A 300 4.33 -13.06 2.02
C HIS A 300 4.92 -13.48 3.37
N PRO A 301 5.41 -14.73 3.53
CA PRO A 301 5.96 -15.18 4.80
C PRO A 301 7.15 -14.34 5.26
N GLY A 302 7.07 -13.81 6.49
CA GLY A 302 8.20 -13.23 7.23
C GLY A 302 8.47 -11.74 7.00
N GLY A 303 7.60 -11.00 6.31
CA GLY A 303 7.83 -9.57 6.08
C GLY A 303 7.03 -8.95 4.93
N VAL A 304 7.44 -7.76 4.52
CA VAL A 304 6.81 -6.98 3.46
C VAL A 304 7.82 -6.60 2.38
N LEU A 305 7.34 -6.40 1.16
CA LEU A 305 8.14 -5.72 0.14
C LEU A 305 8.04 -4.20 0.29
N GLY A 306 9.18 -3.52 0.21
CA GLY A 306 9.28 -2.07 0.22
C GLY A 306 10.05 -1.57 -1.00
N ALA A 307 9.51 -0.57 -1.70
CA ALA A 307 10.21 0.17 -2.73
C ALA A 307 10.89 1.39 -2.12
N TYR A 308 12.14 1.63 -2.50
CA TYR A 308 12.98 2.71 -1.99
C TYR A 308 13.08 3.84 -3.01
N VAL A 309 13.46 5.03 -2.56
CA VAL A 309 13.47 6.23 -3.41
C VAL A 309 14.44 6.09 -4.59
N ASP A 310 15.49 5.28 -4.50
CA ASP A 310 16.37 4.94 -5.63
C ASP A 310 15.76 3.98 -6.67
N GLY A 311 14.52 3.53 -6.43
CA GLY A 311 13.79 2.61 -7.27
C GLY A 311 14.10 1.13 -7.03
N SER A 312 14.96 0.80 -6.06
CA SER A 312 15.18 -0.58 -5.63
C SER A 312 13.97 -1.12 -4.87
N VAL A 313 13.83 -2.45 -4.81
CA VAL A 313 12.78 -3.13 -4.06
C VAL A 313 13.44 -4.16 -3.17
N HIS A 314 13.23 -4.03 -1.86
CA HIS A 314 13.80 -4.92 -0.86
C HIS A 314 12.69 -5.59 -0.07
N PHE A 315 13.02 -6.75 0.49
CA PHE A 315 12.15 -7.43 1.43
C PHE A 315 12.58 -7.08 2.84
N VAL A 316 11.67 -6.48 3.59
CA VAL A 316 11.90 -6.05 4.97
C VAL A 316 11.24 -7.07 5.89
N THR A 317 12.06 -7.72 6.72
CA THR A 317 11.57 -8.80 7.58
C THR A 317 10.73 -8.24 8.73
N GLU A 318 9.74 -9.00 9.18
CA GLU A 318 8.95 -8.64 10.36
C GLU A 318 9.76 -8.67 11.66
N THR A 319 10.92 -9.33 11.64
CA THR A 319 11.89 -9.40 12.74
C THR A 319 12.95 -8.30 12.68
N ALA A 320 12.89 -7.39 11.71
CA ALA A 320 13.80 -6.26 11.63
C ALA A 320 13.68 -5.39 12.90
N ASP A 321 14.79 -4.79 13.33
CA ASP A 321 14.76 -3.86 14.45
C ASP A 321 13.78 -2.72 14.13
N PHE A 322 12.85 -2.47 15.05
CA PHE A 322 11.83 -1.45 14.84
C PHE A 322 12.43 -0.04 14.72
N ALA A 323 13.55 0.24 15.41
CA ALA A 323 14.28 1.50 15.28
C ALA A 323 14.89 1.66 13.88
N ILE A 324 15.35 0.56 13.27
CA ILE A 324 15.81 0.58 11.87
C ILE A 324 14.62 0.84 10.96
N LEU A 325 13.47 0.21 11.20
CA LEU A 325 12.29 0.41 10.37
C LEU A 325 11.78 1.86 10.44
N THR A 326 11.83 2.51 11.61
CA THR A 326 11.48 3.94 11.74
C THR A 326 12.44 4.80 10.94
N ALA A 327 13.75 4.51 10.99
CA ALA A 327 14.75 5.20 10.19
C ALA A 327 14.50 5.08 8.68
N LEU A 328 14.20 3.86 8.20
CA LEU A 328 13.88 3.61 6.80
C LEU A 328 12.64 4.36 6.29
N CYS A 329 11.70 4.72 7.19
CA CYS A 329 10.49 5.45 6.81
C CYS A 329 10.67 6.97 6.79
N ASP A 330 11.76 7.48 7.34
CA ASP A 330 12.09 8.89 7.43
C ASP A 330 13.11 9.29 6.35
N ARG A 331 13.11 10.58 6.00
CA ARG A 331 14.00 11.13 4.95
C ARG A 331 15.17 11.97 5.48
N GLN A 332 15.12 12.36 6.75
CA GLN A 332 16.07 13.30 7.38
C GLN A 332 16.27 13.04 8.87
N ASP A 333 16.44 11.77 9.26
CA ASP A 333 16.71 11.40 10.65
C ASP A 333 18.20 11.49 11.03
N GLY A 334 19.10 11.56 10.03
CA GLY A 334 20.55 11.59 10.23
C GLY A 334 21.15 10.26 10.70
N ALA A 335 20.39 9.17 10.67
CA ALA A 335 20.84 7.84 11.03
C ALA A 335 21.42 7.11 9.81
N VAL A 336 22.64 6.59 9.94
CA VAL A 336 23.20 5.70 8.91
C VAL A 336 22.61 4.32 9.14
N VAL A 337 21.71 3.90 8.25
CA VAL A 337 21.11 2.58 8.28
C VAL A 337 21.95 1.62 7.42
N ASP A 338 22.51 0.57 8.03
CA ASP A 338 23.00 -0.57 7.27
C ASP A 338 21.78 -1.38 6.81
N THR A 339 21.53 -1.40 5.49
CA THR A 339 20.41 -2.12 4.88
C THR A 339 20.43 -3.60 5.31
N PRO A 340 19.31 -4.18 5.78
CA PRO A 340 19.26 -5.58 6.21
C PRO A 340 19.43 -6.59 5.07
#